data_AF-A0A1H8MPT1-F1
#
_entry.id   AF-A0A1H8MPT1-F1
#
_cell.length_a   1.000
_cell.length_b   1.000
_cell.length_c   1.000
_cell.angle_alpha   90.00
_cell.angle_beta   90.00
_cell.angle_gamma   90.00
#
_symmetry.space_group_name_H-M   'P 1'
#
loop_
_entity.id
_entity.type
_entity.pdbx_description
1 polymer ?
#
loop_
_entity_poly.entity_id
_entity_poly.type
_entity_poly.pdbx_seq_one_letter_code
_entity_poly.pdbx_strand_id
1 'polypeptide(L)'
;MKPISRIFLFLLFISASYAISYAQENQSYFLHTIEKGQSLYSIAKMYNVTTNDIIRLNPGCDEKIYAGQAIKIPKGKESQKGETFHTIQAGETLYKLTTIYNISAKAICEANPGLSAENFRIGQVILIPLEQEQETETAQAPAEKTAIQGPVQSRCKDMHKVKRKETVFSVSREYGISEQELIAANPELKKGMKKGQYLCIPYPSATTMQPTAPKEDPYAIPPSNNELFRKSKEAPQAISTIKAALLLPFQEDKRMVEYYEGFLMAVDSLKRTGTSIDLYVYDCGKDVSTLNTILAKNEMKNMNVIFGPMHQQQIKPLSTFAEKNDIRLVIPFSSKGEEVFNNPAIYQINTPQSYLYSEVYEHFTRQFPNAHVIFIEPTSEDKEKAEFISGMKQELKSKGMSMKTVNENATKDMLKEALRSDKDNIFIPTSGKNVMLIKILPQLILLVRDTPEQNIHLFGYPEWQTYTRDHLESFFELDTYFYSSFYTNTLFPAAIQFTNNYHKWYSKDLVSKFPSYGMLGFDTGFFFLKGLSRYGSELENNLPKMNLTPIQTGFKFERVNNWGGFINKKVFFIRFTKNFELVKLDFE
;
A
#
# COMPACT_ATOMS: atom_id res chain seq x y z
N MET A 1 -16.57 -43.82 37.56
CA MET A 1 -17.57 -43.35 36.57
C MET A 1 -17.26 -41.91 36.20
N LYS A 2 -17.44 -41.55 34.91
CA LYS A 2 -17.19 -40.27 34.22
C LYS A 2 -15.88 -40.18 33.41
N PRO A 3 -15.91 -40.72 32.18
CA PRO A 3 -15.34 -40.02 31.03
C PRO A 3 -16.37 -39.99 29.89
N ILE A 4 -17.33 -39.05 29.91
CA ILE A 4 -18.28 -38.87 28.80
C ILE A 4 -18.41 -37.39 28.38
N SER A 5 -17.95 -36.39 29.17
CA SER A 5 -18.17 -34.98 28.82
C SER A 5 -17.15 -34.37 27.84
N ARG A 6 -16.13 -35.11 27.38
CA ARG A 6 -15.12 -34.59 26.41
C ARG A 6 -15.40 -34.93 24.94
N ILE A 7 -16.34 -35.82 24.66
CA ILE A 7 -16.68 -36.21 23.27
C ILE A 7 -17.81 -35.34 22.70
N PHE A 8 -18.65 -34.74 23.55
CA PHE A 8 -19.73 -33.85 23.10
C PHE A 8 -19.28 -32.43 22.71
N LEU A 9 -18.08 -32.00 23.13
CA LEU A 9 -17.54 -30.69 22.74
C LEU A 9 -16.80 -30.71 21.39
N PHE A 10 -16.36 -31.88 20.93
CA PHE A 10 -15.72 -32.06 19.63
C PHE A 10 -16.74 -32.32 18.51
N LEU A 11 -17.90 -32.91 18.82
CA LEU A 11 -18.99 -33.13 17.85
C LEU A 11 -19.85 -31.88 17.58
N LEU A 12 -19.79 -30.86 18.43
CA LEU A 12 -20.42 -29.55 18.18
C LEU A 12 -19.59 -28.63 17.28
N PHE A 13 -18.28 -28.93 17.09
CA PHE A 13 -17.42 -28.20 16.14
C PHE A 13 -17.44 -28.77 14.72
N ILE A 14 -17.90 -30.02 14.55
CA ILE A 14 -17.98 -30.69 13.24
C ILE A 14 -19.37 -30.48 12.59
N SER A 15 -20.43 -30.22 13.37
CA SER A 15 -21.74 -29.90 12.81
C SER A 15 -21.91 -28.43 12.39
N ALA A 16 -21.03 -27.53 12.87
CA ALA A 16 -20.97 -26.14 12.39
C ALA A 16 -20.18 -25.98 11.08
N SER A 17 -19.42 -27.00 10.65
CA SER A 17 -18.56 -26.93 9.46
C SER A 17 -19.25 -27.37 8.16
N TYR A 18 -20.45 -27.97 8.23
CA TYR A 18 -21.22 -28.37 7.04
C TYR A 18 -22.37 -27.41 6.68
N ALA A 19 -22.64 -26.40 7.50
CA ALA A 19 -23.75 -25.45 7.30
C ALA A 19 -23.31 -24.05 6.80
N ILE A 20 -22.03 -23.83 6.48
CA ILE A 20 -21.53 -22.52 6.00
C ILE A 20 -21.38 -22.49 4.46
N SER A 21 -21.59 -23.61 3.77
CA SER A 21 -21.41 -23.68 2.31
C SER A 21 -22.58 -23.16 1.47
N TYR A 22 -23.65 -22.64 2.08
CA TYR A 22 -24.74 -21.99 1.35
C TYR A 22 -25.37 -20.88 2.21
N ALA A 23 -24.83 -19.65 2.13
CA ALA A 23 -25.55 -18.38 2.33
C ALA A 23 -24.55 -17.22 2.50
N GLN A 24 -24.02 -16.68 1.41
CA GLN A 24 -23.31 -15.39 1.47
C GLN A 24 -23.80 -14.35 0.46
N GLU A 25 -25.05 -14.49 0.03
CA GLU A 25 -25.80 -13.38 -0.59
C GLU A 25 -26.44 -12.44 0.44
N ASN A 26 -26.47 -12.77 1.74
CA ASN A 26 -27.32 -12.06 2.71
C ASN A 26 -26.68 -11.65 4.05
N GLN A 27 -25.34 -11.65 4.18
CA GLN A 27 -24.67 -11.08 5.36
C GLN A 27 -24.25 -9.62 5.09
N SER A 28 -24.65 -8.70 5.97
CA SER A 28 -24.35 -7.26 5.92
C SER A 28 -22.89 -6.91 6.25
N TYR A 29 -22.01 -7.90 6.37
CA TYR A 29 -20.61 -7.72 6.73
C TYR A 29 -19.71 -8.80 6.10
N PHE A 30 -18.40 -8.56 6.11
CA PHE A 30 -17.35 -9.54 5.84
C PHE A 30 -16.32 -9.53 6.98
N LEU A 31 -15.36 -10.46 7.00
CA LEU A 31 -14.35 -10.55 8.05
C LEU A 31 -13.01 -9.97 7.59
N HIS A 32 -12.44 -9.10 8.41
CA HIS A 32 -11.09 -8.59 8.26
C HIS A 32 -10.21 -9.08 9.40
N THR A 33 -9.05 -9.65 9.10
CA THR A 33 -8.06 -10.00 10.12
C THR A 33 -7.12 -8.82 10.30
N ILE A 34 -7.07 -8.26 11.51
CA ILE A 34 -6.25 -7.09 11.82
C ILE A 34 -4.78 -7.42 11.63
N GLU A 35 -4.08 -6.64 10.81
CA GLU A 35 -2.65 -6.75 10.62
C GLU A 35 -1.88 -5.82 11.57
N LYS A 36 -0.59 -6.07 11.72
CA LYS A 36 0.28 -5.26 12.56
C LYS A 36 0.30 -3.80 12.08
N GLY A 37 0.18 -2.85 13.02
CA GLY A 37 0.16 -1.42 12.73
C GLY A 37 -1.20 -0.86 12.31
N GLN A 38 -2.19 -1.71 12.05
CA GLN A 38 -3.54 -1.25 11.75
C GLN A 38 -4.24 -0.75 13.01
N SER A 39 -4.86 0.42 12.88
CA SER A 39 -5.85 0.97 13.81
C SER A 39 -7.26 0.80 13.25
N LEU A 40 -8.30 0.87 14.09
CA LEU A 40 -9.69 0.95 13.63
C LEU A 40 -9.89 2.06 12.60
N TYR A 41 -9.21 3.20 12.79
CA TYR A 41 -9.24 4.29 11.83
C TYR A 41 -8.66 3.87 10.48
N SER A 42 -7.46 3.28 10.43
CA SER A 42 -6.86 2.83 9.16
C SER A 42 -7.69 1.76 8.45
N ILE A 43 -8.32 0.85 9.21
CA ILE A 43 -9.21 -0.19 8.66
C ILE A 43 -10.49 0.43 8.11
N ALA A 44 -11.07 1.39 8.85
CA ALA A 44 -12.24 2.12 8.39
C ALA A 44 -11.96 2.85 7.07
N LYS A 45 -10.78 3.45 6.91
CA LYS A 45 -10.35 4.11 5.66
C LYS A 45 -10.10 3.12 4.53
N MET A 46 -9.47 1.99 4.80
CA MET A 46 -9.24 0.91 3.84
C MET A 46 -10.54 0.37 3.22
N TYR A 47 -11.64 0.36 3.98
CA TYR A 47 -12.93 -0.15 3.51
C TYR A 47 -13.97 0.93 3.23
N ASN A 48 -13.57 2.20 3.33
CA ASN A 48 -14.46 3.36 3.19
C ASN A 48 -15.73 3.26 4.07
N VAL A 49 -15.56 2.84 5.33
CA VAL A 49 -16.60 2.79 6.35
C VAL A 49 -16.26 3.73 7.51
N THR A 50 -17.17 3.94 8.46
CA THR A 50 -16.84 4.69 9.67
C THR A 50 -16.32 3.77 10.77
N THR A 51 -15.46 4.28 11.66
CA THR A 51 -15.03 3.55 12.86
C THR A 51 -16.23 3.14 13.71
N ASN A 52 -17.25 3.99 13.82
CA ASN A 52 -18.47 3.71 14.58
C ASN A 52 -19.27 2.54 13.98
N ASP A 53 -19.31 2.41 12.65
CA ASP A 53 -19.96 1.26 12.02
C ASP A 53 -19.22 -0.05 12.31
N ILE A 54 -17.88 -0.02 12.34
CA ILE A 54 -17.07 -1.17 12.76
C ILE A 54 -17.33 -1.49 14.24
N ILE A 55 -17.31 -0.49 15.12
CA ILE A 55 -17.53 -0.68 16.57
C ILE A 55 -18.93 -1.27 16.83
N ARG A 56 -19.96 -0.81 16.11
CA ARG A 56 -21.34 -1.34 16.24
C ARG A 56 -21.42 -2.85 15.97
N LEU A 57 -20.62 -3.36 15.03
CA LEU A 57 -20.55 -4.80 14.73
C LEU A 57 -19.58 -5.56 15.62
N ASN A 58 -18.68 -4.86 16.31
CA ASN A 58 -17.61 -5.43 17.15
C ASN A 58 -17.50 -4.67 18.49
N PRO A 59 -18.47 -4.83 19.41
CA PRO A 59 -18.43 -4.17 20.72
C PRO A 59 -17.10 -4.44 21.45
N GLY A 60 -16.48 -3.39 22.01
CA GLY A 60 -15.19 -3.45 22.71
C GLY A 60 -13.96 -3.14 21.85
N CYS A 61 -14.10 -3.04 20.53
CA CYS A 61 -12.97 -2.67 19.66
C CYS A 61 -12.57 -1.19 19.77
N ASP A 62 -13.45 -0.33 20.27
CA ASP A 62 -13.18 1.07 20.62
C ASP A 62 -12.19 1.20 21.79
N GLU A 63 -12.19 0.22 22.69
CA GLU A 63 -11.21 0.13 23.77
C GLU A 63 -9.93 -0.55 23.30
N LYS A 64 -10.05 -1.69 22.59
CA LYS A 64 -8.89 -2.53 22.28
C LYS A 64 -9.03 -3.38 21.04
N ILE A 65 -7.96 -3.42 20.25
CA ILE A 65 -7.77 -4.34 19.12
C ILE A 65 -6.40 -5.01 19.17
N TYR A 66 -6.28 -6.17 18.51
CA TYR A 66 -5.04 -6.94 18.43
C TYR A 66 -4.76 -7.40 17.00
N ALA A 67 -3.48 -7.40 16.60
CA ALA A 67 -3.07 -8.08 15.39
C ALA A 67 -3.46 -9.57 15.46
N GLY A 68 -3.98 -10.11 14.36
CA GLY A 68 -4.53 -11.47 14.25
C GLY A 68 -5.99 -11.59 14.67
N GLN A 69 -6.60 -10.57 15.27
CA GLN A 69 -8.03 -10.57 15.60
C GLN A 69 -8.87 -10.43 14.32
N ALA A 70 -9.85 -11.31 14.11
CA ALA A 70 -10.85 -11.13 13.07
C ALA A 70 -11.98 -10.21 13.57
N ILE A 71 -12.30 -9.18 12.80
CA ILE A 71 -13.39 -8.24 13.07
C ILE A 71 -14.36 -8.17 11.88
N LYS A 72 -15.62 -7.89 12.18
CA LYS A 72 -16.69 -7.73 11.20
C LYS A 72 -16.63 -6.34 10.59
N ILE A 73 -16.44 -6.26 9.29
CA ILE A 73 -16.49 -5.00 8.55
C ILE A 73 -17.84 -4.92 7.83
N PRO A 74 -18.63 -3.86 8.05
CA PRO A 74 -19.91 -3.71 7.36
C PRO A 74 -19.65 -3.65 5.86
N LYS A 75 -20.46 -4.37 5.08
CA LYS A 75 -20.54 -4.12 3.65
C LYS A 75 -21.19 -2.74 3.51
N GLY A 76 -20.40 -1.74 3.11
CA GLY A 76 -20.92 -0.39 2.86
C GLY A 76 -21.99 -0.40 1.75
N LYS A 77 -22.64 0.74 1.52
CA LYS A 77 -23.14 1.02 0.16
C LYS A 77 -21.95 0.81 -0.77
N GLU A 78 -22.16 0.08 -1.87
CA GLU A 78 -21.15 -0.27 -2.88
C GLU A 78 -19.98 0.75 -2.93
N SER A 79 -18.73 0.26 -3.00
CA SER A 79 -17.57 1.12 -3.33
C SER A 79 -17.98 2.09 -4.44
N GLN A 80 -17.47 3.33 -4.45
CA GLN A 80 -17.83 4.31 -5.51
C GLN A 80 -17.59 3.78 -6.94
N LYS A 81 -16.85 2.67 -7.08
CA LYS A 81 -16.57 1.94 -8.32
C LYS A 81 -17.40 0.65 -8.53
N GLY A 82 -18.35 0.33 -7.65
CA GLY A 82 -19.10 -0.92 -7.73
C GLY A 82 -18.19 -2.13 -7.51
N GLU A 83 -17.54 -2.24 -6.35
CA GLU A 83 -16.60 -3.32 -6.06
C GLU A 83 -17.06 -4.05 -4.79
N THR A 84 -16.79 -5.35 -4.70
CA THR A 84 -17.11 -6.18 -3.53
C THR A 84 -15.85 -6.67 -2.84
N PHE A 85 -15.81 -6.61 -1.51
CA PHE A 85 -14.74 -7.22 -0.72
C PHE A 85 -15.04 -8.70 -0.45
N HIS A 86 -14.06 -9.56 -0.70
CA HIS A 86 -14.13 -10.99 -0.41
C HIS A 86 -13.02 -11.41 0.55
N THR A 87 -13.38 -12.13 1.61
CA THR A 87 -12.42 -12.76 2.53
C THR A 87 -12.13 -14.17 2.04
N ILE A 88 -10.89 -14.50 1.71
CA ILE A 88 -10.50 -15.83 1.22
C ILE A 88 -10.81 -16.89 2.28
N GLN A 89 -11.59 -17.89 1.88
CA GLN A 89 -12.02 -19.01 2.72
C GLN A 89 -11.12 -20.23 2.54
N ALA A 90 -11.23 -21.18 3.48
CA ALA A 90 -10.52 -22.44 3.39
C ALA A 90 -10.87 -23.20 2.11
N GLY A 91 -9.84 -23.61 1.35
CA GLY A 91 -9.99 -24.37 0.11
C GLY A 91 -10.37 -23.54 -1.12
N GLU A 92 -10.42 -22.21 -1.03
CA GLU A 92 -10.58 -21.36 -2.22
C GLU A 92 -9.28 -21.21 -3.01
N THR A 93 -9.41 -21.17 -4.33
CA THR A 93 -8.33 -20.89 -5.28
C THR A 93 -8.73 -19.68 -6.13
N LEU A 94 -7.75 -19.01 -6.73
CA LEU A 94 -8.04 -17.89 -7.64
C LEU A 94 -8.95 -18.36 -8.78
N TYR A 95 -8.72 -19.57 -9.31
CA TYR A 95 -9.62 -20.18 -10.30
C TYR A 95 -11.06 -20.30 -9.81
N LYS A 96 -11.27 -20.86 -8.61
CA LYS A 96 -12.62 -21.00 -8.04
C LYS A 96 -13.31 -19.65 -7.88
N LEU A 97 -12.57 -18.60 -7.51
CA LEU A 97 -13.11 -17.25 -7.42
C LEU A 97 -13.51 -16.69 -8.80
N THR A 98 -12.76 -16.99 -9.86
CA THR A 98 -13.17 -16.59 -11.22
C THR A 98 -14.52 -17.18 -11.62
N THR A 99 -14.77 -18.43 -11.25
CA THR A 99 -16.05 -19.12 -11.53
C THR A 99 -17.19 -18.60 -10.64
N ILE A 100 -16.92 -18.33 -9.36
CA ILE A 100 -17.93 -17.81 -8.41
C ILE A 100 -18.43 -16.43 -8.84
N TYR A 101 -17.50 -15.55 -9.22
CA TYR A 101 -17.80 -14.15 -9.51
C TYR A 101 -18.00 -13.85 -10.99
N ASN A 102 -17.79 -14.83 -11.88
CA ASN A 102 -17.79 -14.64 -13.33
C ASN A 102 -16.79 -13.56 -13.80
N ILE A 103 -15.59 -13.54 -13.22
CA ILE A 103 -14.57 -12.51 -13.51
C ILE A 103 -13.23 -13.17 -13.80
N SER A 104 -12.51 -12.64 -14.79
CA SER A 104 -11.20 -13.18 -15.16
C SER A 104 -10.17 -13.05 -14.01
N ALA A 105 -9.25 -14.01 -13.93
CA ALA A 105 -8.14 -13.95 -12.98
C ALA A 105 -7.29 -12.68 -13.18
N LYS A 106 -7.17 -12.18 -14.42
CA LYS A 106 -6.48 -10.94 -14.75
C LYS A 106 -7.16 -9.74 -14.09
N ALA A 107 -8.48 -9.59 -14.27
CA ALA A 107 -9.23 -8.49 -13.65
C ALA A 107 -9.16 -8.53 -12.10
N ILE A 108 -9.22 -9.71 -11.49
CA ILE A 108 -9.02 -9.84 -10.03
C ILE A 108 -7.60 -9.39 -9.64
N CYS A 109 -6.57 -9.78 -10.40
CA CYS A 109 -5.19 -9.37 -10.10
C CYS A 109 -4.97 -7.86 -10.31
N GLU A 110 -5.54 -7.26 -11.36
CA GLU A 110 -5.46 -5.82 -11.63
C GLU A 110 -6.13 -5.00 -10.53
N ALA A 111 -7.26 -5.49 -10.01
CA ALA A 111 -7.95 -4.89 -8.88
C ALA A 111 -7.19 -5.05 -7.54
N ASN A 112 -6.23 -5.98 -7.49
CA ASN A 112 -5.43 -6.28 -6.30
C ASN A 112 -3.92 -6.31 -6.65
N PRO A 113 -3.31 -5.18 -7.00
CA PRO A 113 -1.91 -5.12 -7.41
C PRO A 113 -0.90 -5.53 -6.31
N GLY A 114 -1.34 -5.65 -5.06
CA GLY A 114 -0.56 -6.22 -3.95
C GLY A 114 -0.67 -7.73 -3.80
N LEU A 115 -1.59 -8.38 -4.52
CA LEU A 115 -1.86 -9.81 -4.40
C LEU A 115 -0.90 -10.64 -5.26
N SER A 116 -0.42 -11.73 -4.70
CA SER A 116 0.49 -12.67 -5.33
C SER A 116 0.18 -14.10 -4.87
N ALA A 117 0.85 -15.08 -5.47
CA ALA A 117 0.70 -16.46 -5.04
C ALA A 117 1.16 -16.69 -3.60
N GLU A 118 2.16 -15.94 -3.15
CA GLU A 118 2.77 -16.09 -1.84
C GLU A 118 1.86 -15.56 -0.71
N ASN A 119 1.03 -14.56 -0.99
CA ASN A 119 0.13 -13.94 -0.01
C ASN A 119 -1.36 -14.26 -0.23
N PHE A 120 -1.74 -14.99 -1.29
CA PHE A 120 -3.09 -15.53 -1.45
C PHE A 120 -3.36 -16.63 -0.40
N ARG A 121 -3.90 -16.23 0.77
CA ARG A 121 -4.05 -17.09 1.95
C ARG A 121 -5.41 -16.88 2.61
N ILE A 122 -5.87 -17.90 3.33
CA ILE A 122 -7.12 -17.86 4.11
C ILE A 122 -7.12 -16.64 5.04
N GLY A 123 -8.25 -15.94 5.11
CA GLY A 123 -8.45 -14.75 5.95
C GLY A 123 -7.97 -13.44 5.34
N GLN A 124 -7.26 -13.48 4.21
CA GLN A 124 -6.91 -12.27 3.45
C GLN A 124 -8.14 -11.73 2.74
N VAL A 125 -8.26 -10.40 2.71
CA VAL A 125 -9.33 -9.71 1.99
C VAL A 125 -8.81 -9.27 0.63
N ILE A 126 -9.60 -9.49 -0.40
CA ILE A 126 -9.33 -9.06 -1.77
C ILE A 126 -10.53 -8.30 -2.32
N LEU A 127 -10.26 -7.44 -3.29
CA LEU A 127 -11.26 -6.69 -4.01
C LEU A 127 -11.70 -7.49 -5.25
N ILE A 128 -13.00 -7.71 -5.39
CA ILE A 128 -13.61 -8.32 -6.56
C ILE A 128 -14.27 -7.17 -7.35
N PRO A 129 -13.78 -6.85 -8.57
CA PRO A 129 -14.43 -5.83 -9.39
C PRO A 129 -15.86 -6.28 -9.75
N LEU A 130 -16.76 -5.39 -10.16
CA LEU A 130 -18.00 -5.83 -10.81
C LEU A 130 -17.73 -6.08 -12.31
N GLU A 131 -18.53 -6.97 -12.89
CA GLU A 131 -18.60 -7.15 -14.33
C GLU A 131 -19.04 -5.82 -14.96
N GLN A 132 -18.09 -5.06 -15.52
CA GLN A 132 -18.46 -3.99 -16.43
C GLN A 132 -18.97 -4.68 -17.69
N GLU A 133 -20.29 -4.61 -17.92
CA GLU A 133 -20.81 -4.71 -19.29
C GLU A 133 -19.95 -3.74 -20.10
N GLN A 134 -19.11 -4.27 -21.00
CA GLN A 134 -18.41 -3.43 -21.94
C GLN A 134 -19.49 -2.65 -22.68
N GLU A 135 -19.66 -1.36 -22.36
CA GLU A 135 -20.28 -0.42 -23.26
C GLU A 135 -19.42 -0.45 -24.51
N THR A 136 -19.81 -1.30 -25.46
CA THR A 136 -19.40 -1.13 -26.85
C THR A 136 -19.75 0.30 -27.20
N GLU A 137 -18.72 1.13 -27.32
CA GLU A 137 -18.81 2.43 -27.95
C GLU A 137 -19.62 2.24 -29.23
N THR A 138 -20.85 2.71 -29.20
CA THR A 138 -21.70 2.74 -30.37
C THR A 138 -21.08 3.78 -31.28
N ALA A 139 -20.21 3.31 -32.18
CA ALA A 139 -19.79 4.06 -33.34
C ALA A 139 -21.07 4.56 -34.03
N GLN A 140 -21.31 5.87 -33.93
CA GLN A 140 -22.41 6.55 -34.57
C GLN A 140 -22.32 6.31 -36.09
N ALA A 141 -23.22 5.50 -36.61
CA ALA A 141 -23.42 5.36 -38.05
C ALA A 141 -23.96 6.70 -38.62
N PRO A 142 -23.41 7.22 -39.72
CA PRO A 142 -23.99 8.36 -40.42
C PRO A 142 -25.34 7.99 -41.05
N ALA A 143 -26.29 8.93 -41.00
CA ALA A 143 -27.65 8.79 -41.49
C ALA A 143 -27.74 8.30 -42.95
N GLU A 144 -28.54 7.25 -43.17
CA GLU A 144 -28.93 6.76 -44.50
C GLU A 144 -29.88 7.75 -45.19
N LYS A 145 -29.51 8.13 -46.42
CA LYS A 145 -30.44 8.65 -47.43
C LYS A 145 -31.06 7.46 -48.18
N THR A 146 -32.36 7.55 -48.37
CA THR A 146 -33.23 6.66 -49.13
C THR A 146 -32.77 6.49 -50.59
N ALA A 147 -32.59 5.25 -51.06
CA ALA A 147 -32.58 4.92 -52.49
C ALA A 147 -32.92 3.44 -52.76
N ILE A 148 -34.14 3.23 -53.27
CA ILE A 148 -34.58 2.37 -54.40
C ILE A 148 -33.88 1.01 -54.62
N GLN A 149 -34.73 -0.02 -54.66
CA GLN A 149 -34.49 -1.42 -54.96
C GLN A 149 -33.74 -1.65 -56.30
N GLY A 150 -32.55 -2.24 -56.20
CA GLY A 150 -31.79 -2.90 -57.27
C GLY A 150 -31.77 -4.43 -57.09
N PRO A 151 -31.22 -5.19 -58.06
CA PRO A 151 -31.68 -6.54 -58.41
C PRO A 151 -31.36 -7.60 -57.35
N VAL A 152 -32.24 -8.60 -57.28
CA VAL A 152 -32.14 -9.80 -56.43
C VAL A 152 -30.74 -10.42 -56.52
N GLN A 153 -29.91 -10.17 -55.51
CA GLN A 153 -28.63 -10.86 -55.34
C GLN A 153 -28.89 -12.31 -54.92
N SER A 154 -28.23 -13.24 -55.61
CA SER A 154 -28.26 -14.67 -55.30
C SER A 154 -27.81 -14.92 -53.86
N ARG A 155 -28.64 -15.63 -53.08
CA ARG A 155 -28.39 -16.01 -51.68
C ARG A 155 -27.28 -17.06 -51.51
N CYS A 156 -26.76 -17.59 -52.62
CA CYS A 156 -25.74 -18.65 -52.68
C CYS A 156 -24.39 -18.06 -53.08
N LYS A 157 -23.37 -18.30 -52.24
CA LYS A 157 -21.97 -17.95 -52.48
C LYS A 157 -21.31 -18.91 -53.49
N ASP A 158 -21.66 -20.19 -53.43
CA ASP A 158 -21.13 -21.24 -54.31
C ASP A 158 -22.16 -22.37 -54.49
N MET A 159 -21.96 -23.24 -55.48
CA MET A 159 -22.76 -24.44 -55.74
C MET A 159 -21.90 -25.70 -55.63
N HIS A 160 -22.16 -26.53 -54.63
CA HIS A 160 -21.43 -27.78 -54.41
C HIS A 160 -22.16 -28.98 -55.00
N LYS A 161 -21.49 -29.79 -55.83
CA LYS A 161 -22.04 -31.04 -56.37
C LYS A 161 -21.68 -32.24 -55.49
N VAL A 162 -22.69 -32.84 -54.87
CA VAL A 162 -22.54 -33.96 -53.93
C VAL A 162 -21.86 -35.17 -54.61
N LYS A 163 -20.71 -35.57 -54.09
CA LYS A 163 -19.93 -36.77 -54.46
C LYS A 163 -20.41 -38.01 -53.70
N ARG A 164 -19.87 -39.17 -54.07
CA ARG A 164 -20.23 -40.45 -53.43
C ARG A 164 -19.69 -40.48 -51.99
N LYS A 165 -20.57 -40.78 -51.02
CA LYS A 165 -20.29 -40.86 -49.56
C LYS A 165 -20.12 -39.52 -48.82
N GLU A 166 -20.45 -38.39 -49.43
CA GLU A 166 -20.55 -37.12 -48.70
C GLU A 166 -21.85 -37.05 -47.88
N THR A 167 -21.81 -36.32 -46.76
CA THR A 167 -22.93 -36.08 -45.84
C THR A 167 -23.09 -34.58 -45.61
N VAL A 168 -24.23 -34.15 -45.03
CA VAL A 168 -24.46 -32.74 -44.65
C VAL A 168 -23.30 -32.22 -43.78
N PHE A 169 -22.85 -33.04 -42.82
CA PHE A 169 -21.70 -32.75 -41.97
C PHE A 169 -20.37 -32.60 -42.72
N SER A 170 -20.07 -33.47 -43.70
CA SER A 170 -18.80 -33.37 -44.43
C SER A 170 -18.75 -32.13 -45.33
N VAL A 171 -19.88 -31.80 -45.97
CA VAL A 171 -19.99 -30.62 -46.84
C VAL A 171 -20.02 -29.33 -46.01
N SER A 172 -20.77 -29.27 -44.90
CA SER A 172 -20.80 -28.07 -44.05
C SER A 172 -19.41 -27.74 -43.49
N ARG A 173 -18.64 -28.77 -43.13
CA ARG A 173 -17.26 -28.63 -42.65
C ARG A 173 -16.27 -28.21 -43.75
N GLU A 174 -16.44 -28.67 -44.98
CA GLU A 174 -15.62 -28.26 -46.13
C GLU A 174 -15.73 -26.76 -46.40
N TYR A 175 -16.94 -26.19 -46.26
CA TYR A 175 -17.22 -24.78 -46.56
C TYR A 175 -17.23 -23.85 -45.34
N GLY A 176 -16.91 -24.37 -44.14
CA GLY A 176 -16.83 -23.57 -42.91
C GLY A 176 -18.17 -22.98 -42.47
N ILE A 177 -19.27 -23.69 -42.72
CA ILE A 177 -20.65 -23.31 -42.33
C ILE A 177 -21.26 -24.39 -41.43
N SER A 178 -22.30 -24.06 -40.68
CA SER A 178 -23.04 -25.04 -39.89
C SER A 178 -23.93 -25.93 -40.76
N GLU A 179 -24.23 -27.14 -40.28
CA GLU A 179 -25.22 -28.01 -40.93
C GLU A 179 -26.60 -27.34 -41.01
N GLN A 180 -26.96 -26.52 -40.03
CA GLN A 180 -28.22 -25.77 -40.01
C GLN A 180 -28.26 -24.71 -41.10
N GLU A 181 -27.18 -23.96 -41.31
CA GLU A 181 -27.08 -22.98 -42.41
C GLU A 181 -27.15 -23.68 -43.78
N LEU A 182 -26.47 -24.83 -43.92
CA LEU A 182 -26.52 -25.62 -45.14
C LEU A 182 -27.93 -26.20 -45.41
N ILE A 183 -28.63 -26.67 -44.38
CA ILE A 183 -30.03 -27.16 -44.49
C ILE A 183 -31.01 -26.01 -44.74
N ALA A 184 -30.80 -24.84 -44.14
CA ALA A 184 -31.63 -23.67 -44.35
C ALA A 184 -31.52 -23.14 -45.78
N ALA A 185 -30.31 -23.18 -46.37
CA ALA A 185 -30.07 -22.85 -47.76
C ALA A 185 -30.57 -23.91 -48.76
N ASN A 186 -30.73 -25.16 -48.30
CA ASN A 186 -31.17 -26.31 -49.10
C ASN A 186 -32.27 -27.11 -48.37
N PRO A 187 -33.51 -26.58 -48.25
CA PRO A 187 -34.58 -27.21 -47.48
C PRO A 187 -34.92 -28.65 -47.91
N GLU A 188 -34.59 -29.03 -49.15
CA GLU A 188 -34.75 -30.38 -49.68
C GLU A 188 -33.84 -31.41 -49.02
N LEU A 189 -32.76 -31.00 -48.34
CA LEU A 189 -31.90 -31.88 -47.54
C LEU A 189 -32.66 -32.58 -46.41
N LYS A 190 -33.82 -32.04 -45.97
CA LYS A 190 -34.73 -32.73 -45.04
C LYS A 190 -35.22 -34.08 -45.55
N LYS A 191 -35.18 -34.31 -46.87
CA LYS A 191 -35.55 -35.59 -47.52
C LYS A 191 -34.35 -36.50 -47.80
N GLY A 192 -33.15 -36.14 -47.33
CA GLY A 192 -31.90 -36.86 -47.54
C GLY A 192 -31.09 -36.36 -48.74
N MET A 193 -29.77 -36.43 -48.64
CA MET A 193 -28.82 -35.96 -49.65
C MET A 193 -28.59 -37.02 -50.74
N LYS A 194 -28.68 -36.63 -52.03
CA LYS A 194 -28.49 -37.56 -53.17
C LYS A 194 -27.18 -37.28 -53.92
N LYS A 195 -26.49 -38.35 -54.34
CA LYS A 195 -25.31 -38.25 -55.20
C LYS A 195 -25.64 -37.47 -56.48
N GLY A 196 -24.80 -36.50 -56.83
CA GLY A 196 -24.93 -35.69 -58.04
C GLY A 196 -25.88 -34.49 -57.91
N GLN A 197 -26.54 -34.33 -56.76
CA GLN A 197 -27.33 -33.14 -56.43
C GLN A 197 -26.40 -31.93 -56.24
N TYR A 198 -26.86 -30.74 -56.64
CA TYR A 198 -26.17 -29.49 -56.38
C TYR A 198 -26.77 -28.82 -55.13
N LEU A 199 -25.92 -28.34 -54.23
CA LEU A 199 -26.29 -27.64 -53.00
C LEU A 199 -25.81 -26.19 -53.05
N CYS A 200 -26.71 -25.26 -52.71
CA CYS A 200 -26.42 -23.86 -52.45
C CYS A 200 -25.59 -23.73 -51.17
N ILE A 201 -24.35 -23.23 -51.30
CA ILE A 201 -23.52 -22.88 -50.14
C ILE A 201 -23.80 -21.41 -49.80
N PRO A 202 -24.43 -21.10 -48.66
CA PRO A 202 -24.71 -19.71 -48.27
C PRO A 202 -23.42 -18.97 -47.89
N TYR A 203 -23.48 -17.64 -47.83
CA TYR A 203 -22.44 -16.87 -47.16
C TYR A 203 -22.40 -17.27 -45.68
N PRO A 204 -21.22 -17.54 -45.09
CA PRO A 204 -21.11 -17.76 -43.64
C PRO A 204 -21.70 -16.54 -42.94
N SER A 205 -22.70 -16.72 -42.07
CA SER A 205 -23.15 -15.60 -41.24
C SER A 205 -21.96 -15.15 -40.41
N ALA A 206 -21.66 -13.85 -40.43
CA ALA A 206 -20.61 -13.27 -39.61
C ALA A 206 -20.84 -13.77 -38.19
N THR A 207 -19.91 -14.60 -37.70
CA THR A 207 -20.00 -15.19 -36.38
C THR A 207 -19.87 -14.03 -35.40
N THR A 208 -21.01 -13.48 -34.96
CA THR A 208 -21.09 -12.90 -33.63
C THR A 208 -20.77 -14.05 -32.69
N MET A 209 -19.49 -14.19 -32.37
CA MET A 209 -19.07 -14.93 -31.20
C MET A 209 -19.67 -14.18 -30.02
N GLN A 210 -20.93 -14.50 -29.68
CA GLN A 210 -21.35 -14.39 -28.29
C GLN A 210 -20.27 -15.12 -27.48
N PRO A 211 -19.72 -14.53 -26.42
CA PRO A 211 -18.83 -15.22 -25.51
C PRO A 211 -19.64 -16.34 -24.85
N THR A 212 -19.71 -17.48 -25.53
CA THR A 212 -20.12 -18.74 -24.91
C THR A 212 -18.95 -19.10 -24.01
N ALA A 213 -19.22 -19.12 -22.70
CA ALA A 213 -18.30 -19.64 -21.70
C ALA A 213 -17.63 -20.90 -22.25
N PRO A 214 -16.29 -21.06 -22.08
CA PRO A 214 -15.59 -22.24 -22.58
C PRO A 214 -16.33 -23.49 -22.10
N LYS A 215 -16.72 -24.38 -23.02
CA LYS A 215 -17.13 -25.73 -22.61
C LYS A 215 -15.90 -26.39 -21.99
N GLU A 216 -15.85 -26.38 -20.66
CA GLU A 216 -14.82 -27.04 -19.88
C GLU A 216 -14.80 -28.54 -20.23
N ASP A 217 -13.60 -29.06 -20.52
CA ASP A 217 -13.35 -30.49 -20.50
C ASP A 217 -13.51 -30.96 -19.04
N PRO A 218 -14.43 -31.90 -18.74
CA PRO A 218 -14.66 -32.40 -17.38
C PRO A 218 -13.41 -33.00 -16.70
N TYR A 219 -12.33 -33.23 -17.45
CA TYR A 219 -11.06 -33.78 -16.97
C TYR A 219 -9.89 -32.79 -16.97
N ALA A 220 -10.11 -31.51 -17.35
CA ALA A 220 -9.05 -30.51 -17.27
C ALA A 220 -8.74 -30.17 -15.80
N ILE A 221 -7.49 -30.37 -15.39
CA ILE A 221 -7.02 -29.93 -14.07
C ILE A 221 -7.09 -28.40 -14.05
N PRO A 222 -7.79 -27.77 -13.08
CA PRO A 222 -7.89 -26.33 -13.01
C PRO A 222 -6.49 -25.72 -12.81
N PRO A 223 -6.20 -24.55 -13.42
CA PRO A 223 -4.90 -23.91 -13.31
C PRO A 223 -4.58 -23.56 -11.85
N SER A 224 -3.30 -23.70 -11.49
CA SER A 224 -2.83 -23.32 -10.15
C SER A 224 -2.84 -21.80 -9.96
N ASN A 225 -2.88 -21.34 -8.70
CA ASN A 225 -2.73 -19.92 -8.37
C ASN A 225 -1.45 -19.33 -8.99
N ASN A 226 -0.31 -20.02 -8.86
CA ASN A 226 0.97 -19.59 -9.42
C ASN A 226 0.90 -19.33 -10.93
N GLU A 227 0.21 -20.23 -11.66
CA GLU A 227 0.05 -20.10 -13.09
C GLU A 227 -0.82 -18.90 -13.46
N LEU A 228 -1.94 -18.71 -12.75
CA LEU A 228 -2.86 -17.59 -12.98
C LEU A 228 -2.19 -16.25 -12.68
N PHE A 229 -1.51 -16.10 -11.54
CA PHE A 229 -0.78 -14.88 -11.21
C PHE A 229 0.31 -14.58 -12.25
N ARG A 230 1.06 -15.60 -12.69
CA ARG A 230 2.10 -15.41 -13.72
C ARG A 230 1.51 -14.95 -15.06
N LYS A 231 0.34 -15.47 -15.45
CA LYS A 231 -0.35 -15.07 -16.69
C LYS A 231 -0.99 -13.69 -16.60
N SER A 232 -1.38 -13.25 -15.41
CA SER A 232 -1.98 -11.93 -15.18
C SER A 232 -0.96 -10.79 -15.11
N LYS A 233 0.33 -11.08 -14.88
CA LYS A 233 1.37 -10.05 -14.80
C LYS A 233 1.72 -9.48 -16.18
N GLU A 234 1.92 -8.17 -16.22
CA GLU A 234 2.45 -7.48 -17.38
C GLU A 234 3.94 -7.82 -17.60
N ALA A 235 4.40 -7.70 -18.85
CA ALA A 235 5.81 -7.87 -19.15
C ALA A 235 6.62 -6.70 -18.58
N PRO A 236 7.77 -6.94 -17.93
CA PRO A 236 8.64 -5.88 -17.44
C PRO A 236 9.04 -4.90 -18.56
N GLN A 237 8.88 -3.60 -18.29
CA GLN A 237 9.24 -2.53 -19.22
C GLN A 237 10.41 -1.72 -18.67
N ALA A 238 11.48 -1.63 -19.45
CA ALA A 238 12.61 -0.74 -19.15
C ALA A 238 12.24 0.71 -19.48
N ILE A 239 12.73 1.66 -18.68
CA ILE A 239 12.53 3.09 -18.89
C ILE A 239 13.86 3.70 -19.33
N SER A 240 13.95 4.09 -20.60
CA SER A 240 15.18 4.69 -21.17
C SER A 240 15.37 6.14 -20.73
N THR A 241 14.30 6.92 -20.71
CA THR A 241 14.25 8.29 -20.19
C THR A 241 13.10 8.39 -19.19
N ILE A 242 13.42 8.72 -17.95
CA ILE A 242 12.43 8.85 -16.87
C ILE A 242 11.76 10.21 -17.01
N LYS A 243 10.44 10.22 -17.21
CA LYS A 243 9.62 11.44 -17.17
C LYS A 243 9.12 11.65 -15.74
N ALA A 244 9.61 12.68 -15.09
CA ALA A 244 9.27 13.01 -13.71
C ALA A 244 8.66 14.41 -13.64
N ALA A 245 7.61 14.58 -12.84
CA ALA A 245 7.07 15.91 -12.55
C ALA A 245 7.17 16.26 -11.06
N LEU A 246 7.49 17.51 -10.75
CA LEU A 246 7.49 18.07 -9.40
C LEU A 246 6.44 19.17 -9.30
N LEU A 247 5.40 18.93 -8.51
CA LEU A 247 4.24 19.83 -8.34
C LEU A 247 4.22 20.34 -6.90
N LEU A 248 4.83 21.49 -6.66
CA LEU A 248 4.99 22.09 -5.33
C LEU A 248 4.67 23.60 -5.35
N PRO A 249 4.25 24.19 -4.22
CA PRO A 249 3.94 25.62 -4.14
C PRO A 249 5.22 26.48 -3.96
N PHE A 250 6.04 26.58 -5.01
CA PHE A 250 7.37 27.20 -4.96
C PHE A 250 7.35 28.69 -4.57
N GLN A 251 6.33 29.43 -4.99
CA GLN A 251 6.17 30.85 -4.66
C GLN A 251 5.65 31.10 -3.24
N GLU A 252 4.97 30.12 -2.62
CA GLU A 252 4.40 30.27 -1.28
C GLU A 252 5.43 29.97 -0.18
N ASP A 253 6.33 29.02 -0.43
CA ASP A 253 7.19 28.47 0.62
C ASP A 253 8.61 28.17 0.12
N LYS A 254 9.58 28.93 0.65
CA LYS A 254 11.01 28.76 0.33
C LYS A 254 11.54 27.36 0.64
N ARG A 255 10.89 26.60 1.53
CA ARG A 255 11.24 25.20 1.79
C ARG A 255 11.03 24.31 0.57
N MET A 256 10.07 24.63 -0.29
CA MET A 256 9.83 23.89 -1.54
C MET A 256 10.93 24.14 -2.55
N VAL A 257 11.49 25.36 -2.57
CA VAL A 257 12.67 25.68 -3.37
C VAL A 257 13.88 24.89 -2.87
N GLU A 258 14.12 24.84 -1.55
CA GLU A 258 15.21 24.03 -0.99
C GLU A 258 15.05 22.53 -1.31
N TYR A 259 13.82 22.00 -1.21
CA TYR A 259 13.52 20.63 -1.63
C TYR A 259 13.86 20.38 -3.09
N TYR A 260 13.47 21.30 -3.98
CA TYR A 260 13.77 21.19 -5.40
C TYR A 260 15.28 21.26 -5.70
N GLU A 261 16.01 22.12 -5.00
CA GLU A 261 17.47 22.22 -5.11
C GLU A 261 18.15 20.90 -4.72
N GLY A 262 17.73 20.30 -3.61
CA GLY A 262 18.15 18.96 -3.23
C GLY A 262 17.80 17.88 -4.27
N PHE A 263 16.59 17.94 -4.82
CA PHE A 263 16.13 17.03 -5.87
C PHE A 263 16.98 17.14 -7.14
N LEU A 264 17.36 18.36 -7.56
CA LEU A 264 18.25 18.58 -8.70
C LEU A 264 19.64 17.98 -8.48
N MET A 265 20.16 18.03 -7.25
CA MET A 265 21.44 17.36 -6.93
C MET A 265 21.34 15.83 -7.07
N ALA A 266 20.18 15.23 -6.78
CA ALA A 266 19.94 13.82 -7.04
C ALA A 266 19.87 13.51 -8.54
N VAL A 267 19.19 14.36 -9.32
CA VAL A 267 19.14 14.27 -10.78
C VAL A 267 20.55 14.35 -11.38
N ASP A 268 21.37 15.30 -10.94
CA ASP A 268 22.77 15.42 -11.37
C ASP A 268 23.59 14.17 -11.03
N SER A 269 23.43 13.63 -9.82
CA SER A 269 24.12 12.42 -9.38
C SER A 269 23.78 11.22 -10.28
N LEU A 270 22.52 11.07 -10.69
CA LEU A 270 22.06 9.98 -11.56
C LEU A 270 22.43 10.20 -13.03
N LYS A 271 22.39 11.45 -13.50
CA LYS A 271 22.84 11.79 -14.84
C LYS A 271 24.30 11.42 -15.07
N ARG A 272 25.17 11.61 -14.05
CA ARG A 272 26.58 11.19 -14.10
C ARG A 272 26.77 9.67 -14.17
N THR A 273 25.75 8.90 -13.78
CA THR A 273 25.74 7.44 -13.92
C THR A 273 25.03 6.95 -15.19
N GLY A 274 24.69 7.86 -16.11
CA GLY A 274 24.08 7.54 -17.41
C GLY A 274 22.54 7.46 -17.41
N THR A 275 21.87 7.88 -16.33
CA THR A 275 20.40 7.92 -16.28
C THR A 275 19.88 9.16 -17.00
N SER A 276 18.99 8.97 -17.98
CA SER A 276 18.28 10.07 -18.67
C SER A 276 16.99 10.43 -17.95
N ILE A 277 16.78 11.71 -17.66
CA ILE A 277 15.63 12.22 -16.90
C ILE A 277 15.09 13.47 -17.59
N ASP A 278 13.80 13.47 -17.92
CA ASP A 278 13.03 14.64 -18.32
C ASP A 278 12.25 15.13 -17.09
N LEU A 279 12.71 16.23 -16.48
CA LEU A 279 12.10 16.80 -15.28
C LEU A 279 11.21 17.98 -15.62
N TYR A 280 9.93 17.87 -15.28
CA TYR A 280 8.91 18.91 -15.42
C TYR A 280 8.61 19.51 -14.05
N VAL A 281 8.66 20.83 -13.92
CA VAL A 281 8.50 21.51 -12.63
C VAL A 281 7.40 22.54 -12.75
N TYR A 282 6.37 22.43 -11.91
CA TYR A 282 5.23 23.33 -11.91
C TYR A 282 4.97 23.89 -10.52
N ASP A 283 4.76 25.20 -10.44
CA ASP A 283 4.18 25.81 -9.26
C ASP A 283 2.68 25.52 -9.22
N CYS A 284 2.25 24.69 -8.27
CA CYS A 284 0.85 24.33 -8.15
C CYS A 284 0.06 25.23 -7.18
N GLY A 285 0.72 26.13 -6.43
CA GLY A 285 0.11 26.87 -5.33
C GLY A 285 -0.68 25.98 -4.37
N LYS A 286 -1.62 26.58 -3.62
CA LYS A 286 -2.57 25.89 -2.74
C LYS A 286 -3.88 25.47 -3.41
N ASP A 287 -4.25 26.09 -4.52
CA ASP A 287 -5.57 25.97 -5.11
C ASP A 287 -5.68 24.75 -6.03
N VAL A 288 -6.83 24.07 -5.98
CA VAL A 288 -7.09 22.87 -6.83
C VAL A 288 -7.30 23.26 -8.31
N SER A 289 -7.76 24.48 -8.59
CA SER A 289 -7.93 24.99 -9.96
C SER A 289 -6.59 25.11 -10.71
N THR A 290 -5.56 25.62 -10.04
CA THR A 290 -4.20 25.70 -10.57
C THR A 290 -3.65 24.31 -10.85
N LEU A 291 -3.82 23.38 -9.90
CA LEU A 291 -3.46 21.97 -10.10
C LEU A 291 -4.15 21.38 -11.34
N ASN A 292 -5.46 21.54 -11.49
CA ASN A 292 -6.19 20.99 -12.62
C ASN A 292 -5.73 21.56 -13.97
N THR A 293 -5.31 22.82 -14.00
CA THR A 293 -4.73 23.46 -15.20
C THR A 293 -3.40 22.82 -15.59
N ILE A 294 -2.57 22.45 -14.60
CA ILE A 294 -1.33 21.72 -14.83
C ILE A 294 -1.64 20.30 -15.34
N LEU A 295 -2.56 19.59 -14.69
CA LEU A 295 -2.94 18.21 -15.05
C LEU A 295 -3.60 18.09 -16.43
N ALA A 296 -4.18 19.16 -16.95
CA ALA A 296 -4.74 19.19 -18.30
C ALA A 296 -3.68 19.15 -19.42
N LYS A 297 -2.41 19.41 -19.10
CA LYS A 297 -1.31 19.40 -20.07
C LYS A 297 -1.03 17.98 -20.59
N ASN A 298 -0.74 17.85 -21.88
CA ASN A 298 -0.59 16.54 -22.53
C ASN A 298 0.60 15.74 -22.00
N GLU A 299 1.69 16.41 -21.64
CA GLU A 299 2.88 15.79 -21.07
C GLU A 299 2.57 15.06 -19.76
N MET A 300 1.64 15.57 -18.95
CA MET A 300 1.34 15.04 -17.61
C MET A 300 0.81 13.61 -17.64
N LYS A 301 0.12 13.20 -18.71
CA LYS A 301 -0.45 11.85 -18.86
C LYS A 301 0.61 10.77 -19.10
N ASN A 302 1.83 11.17 -19.44
CA ASN A 302 2.93 10.28 -19.82
C ASN A 302 4.07 10.28 -18.79
N MET A 303 3.84 10.79 -17.58
CA MET A 303 4.85 10.77 -16.52
C MET A 303 5.03 9.36 -15.98
N ASN A 304 6.26 8.99 -15.63
CA ASN A 304 6.49 7.76 -14.86
C ASN A 304 6.27 7.97 -13.37
N VAL A 305 6.52 9.19 -12.89
CA VAL A 305 6.37 9.57 -11.48
C VAL A 305 6.05 11.05 -11.33
N ILE A 306 5.19 11.36 -10.36
CA ILE A 306 4.88 12.72 -9.91
C ILE A 306 5.28 12.82 -8.43
N PHE A 307 5.98 13.89 -8.06
CA PHE A 307 6.32 14.23 -6.68
C PHE A 307 5.49 15.44 -6.25
N GLY A 308 4.74 15.29 -5.16
CA GLY A 308 3.78 16.28 -4.64
C GLY A 308 2.44 15.65 -4.27
N PRO A 309 1.45 16.44 -3.85
CA PRO A 309 1.55 17.87 -3.57
C PRO A 309 1.99 18.11 -2.11
N MET A 310 2.11 19.38 -1.72
CA MET A 310 2.30 19.77 -0.32
C MET A 310 0.96 19.86 0.45
N HIS A 311 -0.07 20.38 -0.22
CA HIS A 311 -1.34 20.72 0.44
C HIS A 311 -2.34 19.56 0.40
N GLN A 312 -3.02 19.32 1.52
CA GLN A 312 -3.90 18.16 1.70
C GLN A 312 -5.05 18.10 0.68
N GLN A 313 -5.67 19.25 0.38
CA GLN A 313 -6.80 19.34 -0.56
C GLN A 313 -6.44 18.95 -2.00
N GLN A 314 -5.15 18.95 -2.35
CA GLN A 314 -4.65 18.59 -3.67
C GLN A 314 -4.34 17.09 -3.80
N ILE A 315 -4.22 16.35 -2.68
CA ILE A 315 -3.85 14.92 -2.70
C ILE A 315 -4.89 14.09 -3.45
N LYS A 316 -6.18 14.24 -3.14
CA LYS A 316 -7.24 13.46 -3.79
C LYS A 316 -7.32 13.67 -5.32
N PRO A 317 -7.42 14.90 -5.86
CA PRO A 317 -7.46 15.07 -7.31
C PRO A 317 -6.18 14.60 -8.00
N LEU A 318 -5.00 14.81 -7.39
CA LEU A 318 -3.73 14.36 -7.97
C LEU A 318 -3.59 12.84 -7.96
N SER A 319 -3.99 12.17 -6.88
CA SER A 319 -3.98 10.69 -6.79
C SER A 319 -4.95 10.04 -7.76
N THR A 320 -6.14 10.60 -7.93
CA THR A 320 -7.10 10.14 -8.95
C THR A 320 -6.51 10.28 -10.37
N PHE A 321 -5.84 11.40 -10.67
CA PHE A 321 -5.17 11.58 -11.95
C PHE A 321 -4.04 10.57 -12.14
N ALA A 322 -3.22 10.36 -11.12
CA ALA A 322 -2.07 9.46 -11.17
C ALA A 322 -2.51 8.00 -11.40
N GLU A 323 -3.50 7.52 -10.66
CA GLU A 323 -4.09 6.18 -10.81
C GLU A 323 -4.68 5.97 -12.22
N LYS A 324 -5.42 6.96 -12.73
CA LYS A 324 -6.04 6.87 -14.07
C LYS A 324 -5.01 6.74 -15.20
N ASN A 325 -3.79 7.25 -15.02
CA ASN A 325 -2.76 7.29 -16.05
C ASN A 325 -1.58 6.34 -15.73
N ASP A 326 -1.73 5.44 -14.75
CA ASP A 326 -0.66 4.52 -14.29
C ASP A 326 0.65 5.24 -13.90
N ILE A 327 0.52 6.33 -13.15
CA ILE A 327 1.64 7.19 -12.74
C ILE A 327 1.89 7.00 -11.26
N ARG A 328 3.14 6.76 -10.85
CA ARG A 328 3.50 6.72 -9.42
C ARG A 328 3.37 8.12 -8.82
N LEU A 329 2.66 8.25 -7.70
CA LEU A 329 2.52 9.51 -6.97
C LEU A 329 3.27 9.45 -5.65
N VAL A 330 4.37 10.19 -5.54
CA VAL A 330 5.16 10.31 -4.32
C VAL A 330 4.68 11.53 -3.55
N ILE A 331 4.17 11.34 -2.33
CA ILE A 331 3.70 12.39 -1.43
C ILE A 331 4.75 12.64 -0.34
N PRO A 332 5.59 13.69 -0.47
CA PRO A 332 6.76 13.88 0.38
C PRO A 332 6.48 14.44 1.78
N PHE A 333 5.37 15.14 1.99
CA PHE A 333 5.20 15.96 3.20
C PHE A 333 4.03 15.58 4.10
N SER A 334 2.86 15.24 3.53
CA SER A 334 1.71 14.90 4.36
C SER A 334 1.95 13.57 5.09
N SER A 335 1.45 13.45 6.31
CA SER A 335 1.25 12.16 6.99
C SER A 335 -0.24 11.80 7.12
N LYS A 336 -1.11 12.65 6.57
CA LYS A 336 -2.58 12.61 6.71
C LYS A 336 -3.29 12.11 5.44
N GLY A 337 -2.58 11.43 4.54
CA GLY A 337 -3.17 10.88 3.31
C GLY A 337 -3.96 9.60 3.60
N GLU A 338 -5.28 9.68 3.55
CA GLU A 338 -6.16 8.50 3.63
C GLU A 338 -6.20 7.75 2.29
N GLU A 339 -5.86 8.44 1.21
CA GLU A 339 -5.87 7.95 -0.16
C GLU A 339 -4.90 6.77 -0.35
N VAL A 340 -3.81 6.72 0.42
CA VAL A 340 -2.85 5.60 0.35
C VAL A 340 -3.53 4.26 0.66
N PHE A 341 -4.61 4.23 1.45
CA PHE A 341 -5.32 2.98 1.75
C PHE A 341 -6.14 2.43 0.59
N ASN A 342 -6.40 3.24 -0.45
CA ASN A 342 -7.33 2.90 -1.54
C ASN A 342 -6.79 3.20 -2.95
N ASN A 343 -5.54 3.66 -3.07
CA ASN A 343 -4.95 4.01 -4.35
C ASN A 343 -3.55 3.38 -4.47
N PRO A 344 -3.35 2.44 -5.41
CA PRO A 344 -2.13 1.65 -5.49
C PRO A 344 -0.92 2.41 -6.02
N ALA A 345 -1.14 3.58 -6.61
CA ALA A 345 -0.09 4.41 -7.20
C ALA A 345 0.63 5.31 -6.19
N ILE A 346 0.08 5.45 -4.97
CA ILE A 346 0.61 6.36 -3.96
C ILE A 346 1.81 5.76 -3.24
N TYR A 347 2.83 6.59 -3.05
CA TYR A 347 3.95 6.40 -2.13
C TYR A 347 3.96 7.52 -1.09
N GLN A 348 3.61 7.19 0.15
CA GLN A 348 3.59 8.14 1.26
C GLN A 348 4.95 8.13 1.98
N ILE A 349 5.68 9.24 1.92
CA ILE A 349 7.01 9.37 2.53
C ILE A 349 6.92 9.41 4.06
N ASN A 350 5.97 10.18 4.60
CA ASN A 350 5.75 10.25 6.04
C ASN A 350 4.75 9.19 6.47
N THR A 351 5.20 8.28 7.32
CA THR A 351 4.40 7.18 7.88
C THR A 351 3.18 7.73 8.62
N PRO A 352 1.97 7.20 8.37
CA PRO A 352 0.83 7.49 9.22
C PRO A 352 1.12 7.09 10.68
N GLN A 353 0.63 7.89 11.63
CA GLN A 353 0.99 7.80 13.05
C GLN A 353 0.77 6.40 13.65
N SER A 354 -0.32 5.71 13.31
CA SER A 354 -0.62 4.37 13.82
C SER A 354 0.44 3.32 13.43
N TYR A 355 0.95 3.42 12.20
CA TYR A 355 1.99 2.51 11.72
C TYR A 355 3.34 2.88 12.33
N LEU A 356 3.67 4.18 12.42
CA LEU A 356 4.89 4.66 13.05
C LEU A 356 5.01 4.14 14.49
N TYR A 357 3.96 4.28 15.29
CA TYR A 357 3.97 3.84 16.69
C TYR A 357 4.11 2.33 16.82
N SER A 358 3.44 1.56 15.96
CA SER A 358 3.59 0.10 15.94
C SER A 358 5.02 -0.34 15.65
N GLU A 359 5.70 0.30 14.69
CA GLU A 359 7.11 0.01 14.40
C GLU A 359 8.01 0.37 15.59
N VAL A 360 7.77 1.53 16.23
CA VAL A 360 8.52 1.94 17.42
C VAL A 360 8.35 0.93 18.56
N TYR A 361 7.13 0.45 18.83
CA TYR A 361 6.92 -0.52 19.90
C TYR A 361 7.63 -1.84 19.63
N GLU A 362 7.54 -2.35 18.40
CA GLU A 362 8.29 -3.56 18.00
C GLU A 362 9.79 -3.37 18.21
N HIS A 363 10.36 -2.31 17.65
CA HIS A 363 11.79 -2.04 17.73
C HIS A 363 12.23 -1.83 19.18
N PHE A 364 11.41 -1.18 20.00
CA PHE A 364 11.63 -1.03 21.43
C PHE A 364 11.70 -2.38 22.14
N THR A 365 10.70 -3.25 21.94
CA THR A 365 10.65 -4.57 22.58
C THR A 365 11.78 -5.50 22.11
N ARG A 366 12.26 -5.33 20.86
CA ARG A 366 13.41 -6.04 20.31
C ARG A 366 14.73 -5.54 20.89
N GLN A 367 14.85 -4.22 21.06
CA GLN A 367 16.05 -3.58 21.60
C GLN A 367 16.21 -3.80 23.11
N PHE A 368 15.10 -3.83 23.86
CA PHE A 368 15.08 -3.96 25.31
C PHE A 368 14.24 -5.17 25.77
N PRO A 369 14.65 -6.41 25.47
CA PRO A 369 13.87 -7.61 25.78
C PRO A 369 13.70 -7.88 27.28
N ASN A 370 14.56 -7.30 28.13
CA ASN A 370 14.54 -7.44 29.59
C ASN A 370 14.19 -6.12 30.31
N ALA A 371 13.44 -5.23 29.66
CA ALA A 371 13.13 -3.91 30.18
C ALA A 371 12.23 -3.92 31.44
N HIS A 372 12.51 -2.99 32.35
CA HIS A 372 11.54 -2.41 33.27
C HIS A 372 11.26 -0.96 32.84
N VAL A 373 10.04 -0.67 32.41
CA VAL A 373 9.69 0.66 31.87
C VAL A 373 9.06 1.54 32.94
N ILE A 374 9.63 2.73 33.16
CA ILE A 374 9.18 3.68 34.16
C ILE A 374 8.64 4.92 33.44
N PHE A 375 7.32 5.08 33.44
CA PHE A 375 6.66 6.25 32.85
C PHE A 375 6.70 7.44 33.80
N ILE A 376 7.09 8.61 33.30
CA ILE A 376 7.07 9.86 34.08
C ILE A 376 5.92 10.72 33.59
N GLU A 377 4.90 10.90 34.43
CA GLU A 377 3.68 11.64 34.11
C GLU A 377 3.73 13.08 34.65
N PRO A 378 3.33 14.09 33.86
CA PRO A 378 3.28 15.47 34.31
C PRO A 378 2.20 15.68 35.38
N THR A 379 2.34 16.72 36.19
CA THR A 379 1.35 17.06 37.24
C THR A 379 0.07 17.63 36.64
N SER A 380 0.20 18.35 35.52
CA SER A 380 -0.92 18.87 34.74
C SER A 380 -1.29 17.90 33.62
N GLU A 381 -2.58 17.83 33.27
CA GLU A 381 -3.05 17.02 32.15
C GLU A 381 -2.34 17.42 30.84
N ASP A 382 -1.53 16.52 30.29
CA ASP A 382 -0.90 16.66 28.98
C ASP A 382 -1.25 15.45 28.12
N LYS A 383 -2.00 15.69 27.05
CA LYS A 383 -2.45 14.64 26.12
C LYS A 383 -1.55 14.49 24.90
N GLU A 384 -0.45 15.23 24.80
CA GLU A 384 0.43 15.24 23.61
C GLU A 384 0.84 13.84 23.15
N LYS A 385 1.23 12.97 24.10
CA LYS A 385 1.67 11.59 23.80
C LYS A 385 0.70 10.52 24.31
N ALA A 386 -0.55 10.88 24.61
CA ALA A 386 -1.51 9.95 25.22
C ALA A 386 -1.72 8.67 24.39
N GLU A 387 -1.88 8.81 23.06
CA GLU A 387 -2.03 7.66 22.15
C GLU A 387 -0.79 6.78 22.13
N PHE A 388 0.41 7.39 22.04
CA PHE A 388 1.67 6.66 22.07
C PHE A 388 1.86 5.88 23.38
N ILE A 389 1.63 6.54 24.52
CA ILE A 389 1.80 5.93 25.84
C ILE A 389 0.77 4.81 26.06
N SER A 390 -0.47 4.99 25.61
CA SER A 390 -1.49 3.94 25.67
C SER A 390 -1.07 2.70 24.86
N GLY A 391 -0.65 2.91 23.60
CA GLY A 391 -0.20 1.81 22.73
C GLY A 391 1.07 1.13 23.26
N MET A 392 2.03 1.89 23.79
CA MET A 392 3.23 1.34 24.41
C MET A 392 2.87 0.49 25.64
N LYS A 393 2.07 1.02 26.58
CA LYS A 393 1.61 0.25 27.77
C LYS A 393 0.90 -1.04 27.38
N GLN A 394 0.11 -1.02 26.29
CA GLN A 394 -0.53 -2.23 25.75
C GLN A 394 0.49 -3.24 25.21
N GLU A 395 1.47 -2.81 24.41
CA GLU A 395 2.51 -3.70 23.88
C GLU A 395 3.37 -4.29 25.00
N LEU A 396 3.77 -3.46 25.98
CA LEU A 396 4.53 -3.94 27.14
C LEU A 396 3.76 -5.01 27.92
N LYS A 397 2.47 -4.80 28.15
CA LYS A 397 1.59 -5.77 28.83
C LYS A 397 1.43 -7.06 28.02
N SER A 398 1.31 -6.98 26.69
CA SER A 398 1.18 -8.17 25.82
C SER A 398 2.44 -9.04 25.84
N LYS A 399 3.61 -8.41 26.01
CA LYS A 399 4.92 -9.08 26.14
C LYS A 399 5.28 -9.48 27.58
N GLY A 400 4.42 -9.17 28.56
CA GLY A 400 4.70 -9.45 29.98
C GLY A 400 5.84 -8.62 30.57
N MET A 401 6.16 -7.47 29.97
CA MET A 401 7.20 -6.57 30.47
C MET A 401 6.71 -5.77 31.67
N SER A 402 7.61 -5.56 32.64
CA SER A 402 7.28 -4.86 33.88
C SER A 402 7.25 -3.35 33.66
N MET A 403 6.26 -2.67 34.22
CA MET A 403 6.11 -1.22 34.12
C MET A 403 5.72 -0.57 35.45
N LYS A 404 6.15 0.66 35.67
CA LYS A 404 5.78 1.52 36.80
C LYS A 404 5.52 2.94 36.30
N THR A 405 4.69 3.70 37.02
CA THR A 405 4.47 5.13 36.74
C THR A 405 4.93 5.94 37.95
N VAL A 406 5.57 7.07 37.69
CA VAL A 406 5.97 8.08 38.68
C VAL A 406 5.56 9.47 38.21
N ASN A 407 5.47 10.43 39.13
CA ASN A 407 5.17 11.83 38.79
C ASN A 407 6.46 12.59 38.39
N GLU A 408 6.33 13.63 37.57
CA GLU A 408 7.44 14.50 37.15
C GLU A 408 8.22 15.16 38.30
N ASN A 409 7.60 15.31 39.48
CA ASN A 409 8.23 15.86 40.69
C ASN A 409 8.88 14.78 41.57
N ALA A 410 8.95 13.52 41.12
CA ALA A 410 9.59 12.45 41.86
C ALA A 410 11.07 12.79 42.14
N THR A 411 11.45 12.70 43.41
CA THR A 411 12.85 12.92 43.82
C THR A 411 13.72 11.73 43.44
N LYS A 412 15.04 11.93 43.41
CA LYS A 412 16.05 10.86 43.24
C LYS A 412 15.72 9.60 44.05
N ASP A 413 15.37 9.73 45.33
CA ASP A 413 15.09 8.58 46.20
C ASP A 413 13.80 7.84 45.81
N MET A 414 12.74 8.57 45.43
CA MET A 414 11.51 7.96 44.90
C MET A 414 11.75 7.24 43.57
N LEU A 415 12.61 7.80 42.72
CA LEU A 415 13.00 7.17 41.46
C LEU A 415 13.84 5.90 41.71
N LYS A 416 14.71 5.92 42.71
CA LYS A 416 15.51 4.75 43.13
C LYS A 416 14.63 3.58 43.56
N GLU A 417 13.53 3.83 44.27
CA GLU A 417 12.53 2.82 44.64
C GLU A 417 11.72 2.29 43.43
N ALA A 418 11.78 2.95 42.28
CA ALA A 418 11.17 2.48 41.05
C ALA A 418 12.07 1.55 40.23
N LEU A 419 13.37 1.49 40.54
CA LEU A 419 14.33 0.66 39.81
C LEU A 419 14.17 -0.83 40.12
N ARG A 420 14.59 -1.65 39.15
CA ARG A 420 14.76 -3.09 39.29
C ARG A 420 16.19 -3.47 38.91
N SER A 421 16.91 -4.07 39.85
CA SER A 421 18.33 -4.39 39.71
C SER A 421 18.64 -5.51 38.72
N ASP A 422 17.64 -6.33 38.37
CA ASP A 422 17.75 -7.44 37.42
C ASP A 422 17.29 -7.07 35.99
N LYS A 423 17.04 -5.77 35.74
CA LYS A 423 16.40 -5.27 34.52
C LYS A 423 17.12 -4.04 33.96
N ASP A 424 16.89 -3.78 32.69
CA ASP A 424 17.23 -2.49 32.08
C ASP A 424 16.11 -1.50 32.40
N ASN A 425 16.40 -0.47 33.20
CA ASN A 425 15.42 0.51 33.66
C ASN A 425 15.29 1.63 32.63
N ILE A 426 14.18 1.64 31.90
CA ILE A 426 13.94 2.59 30.80
C ILE A 426 12.93 3.65 31.24
N PHE A 427 13.38 4.88 31.39
CA PHE A 427 12.50 6.01 31.68
C PHE A 427 11.87 6.54 30.39
N ILE A 428 10.54 6.70 30.40
CA ILE A 428 9.78 7.28 29.29
C ILE A 428 8.89 8.41 29.82
N PRO A 429 9.24 9.69 29.59
CA PRO A 429 8.33 10.78 29.93
C PRO A 429 7.09 10.73 29.04
N THR A 430 5.91 11.02 29.57
CA THR A 430 4.66 11.03 28.80
C THR A 430 4.41 12.34 28.04
N SER A 431 5.42 13.19 27.94
CA SER A 431 5.43 14.45 27.20
C SER A 431 6.78 14.59 26.49
N GLY A 432 6.77 15.07 25.25
CA GLY A 432 8.01 15.29 24.48
C GLY A 432 8.56 16.70 24.59
N LYS A 433 7.82 17.60 25.25
CA LYS A 433 8.17 19.02 25.41
C LYS A 433 9.46 19.21 26.19
N ASN A 434 10.19 20.26 25.83
CA ASN A 434 11.43 20.66 26.51
C ASN A 434 11.22 20.92 28.02
N VAL A 435 10.07 21.48 28.41
CA VAL A 435 9.74 21.74 29.82
C VAL A 435 9.74 20.46 30.67
N MET A 436 9.31 19.33 30.09
CA MET A 436 9.35 18.04 30.77
C MET A 436 10.80 17.61 31.03
N LEU A 437 11.68 17.73 30.03
CA LEU A 437 13.11 17.41 30.16
C LEU A 437 13.79 18.26 31.25
N ILE A 438 13.54 19.58 31.25
CA ILE A 438 14.12 20.51 32.24
C ILE A 438 13.79 20.08 33.68
N LYS A 439 12.59 19.54 33.92
CA LYS A 439 12.19 19.06 35.26
C LYS A 439 12.83 17.73 35.63
N ILE A 440 12.82 16.75 34.73
CA ILE A 440 13.19 15.37 35.07
C ILE A 440 14.70 15.11 35.02
N LEU A 441 15.44 15.77 34.11
CA LEU A 441 16.85 15.47 33.88
C LEU A 441 17.71 15.66 35.14
N PRO A 442 17.57 16.74 35.94
CA PRO A 442 18.37 16.89 37.16
C PRO A 442 18.20 15.71 38.15
N GLN A 443 16.98 15.20 38.33
CA GLN A 443 16.73 14.08 39.23
C GLN A 443 17.24 12.75 38.67
N LEU A 444 17.09 12.53 37.36
CA LEU A 444 17.61 11.33 36.69
C LEU A 444 19.14 11.29 36.69
N ILE A 445 19.81 12.42 36.52
CA ILE A 445 21.28 12.50 36.58
C ILE A 445 21.79 12.22 37.99
N LEU A 446 21.15 12.80 39.01
CA LEU A 446 21.45 12.46 40.41
C LEU A 446 21.26 10.97 40.68
N LEU A 447 20.23 10.35 40.09
CA LEU A 447 19.96 8.92 40.25
C LEU A 447 21.07 8.07 39.62
N VAL A 448 21.42 8.32 38.35
CA VAL A 448 22.49 7.57 37.66
C VAL A 448 23.82 7.63 38.41
N ARG A 449 24.15 8.79 38.99
CA ARG A 449 25.38 8.97 39.76
C ARG A 449 25.34 8.28 41.13
N ASP A 450 24.17 8.19 41.75
CA ASP A 450 23.94 7.53 43.05
C ASP A 450 23.82 6.00 42.93
N THR A 451 23.48 5.50 41.75
CA THR A 451 23.31 4.06 41.46
C THR A 451 24.08 3.63 40.20
N PRO A 452 25.41 3.70 40.20
CA PRO A 452 26.23 3.40 39.02
C PRO A 452 26.13 1.94 38.56
N GLU A 453 25.69 1.03 39.43
CA GLU A 453 25.47 -0.38 39.14
C GLU A 453 24.17 -0.67 38.37
N GLN A 454 23.25 0.29 38.31
CA GLN A 454 21.96 0.13 37.64
C GLN A 454 22.06 0.49 36.16
N ASN A 455 21.48 -0.34 35.30
CA ASN A 455 21.28 -0.02 33.90
C ASN A 455 20.10 0.94 33.78
N ILE A 456 20.38 2.22 33.54
CA ILE A 456 19.39 3.27 33.39
C ILE A 456 19.51 3.88 32.01
N HIS A 457 18.37 4.00 31.33
CA HIS A 457 18.24 4.60 30.01
C HIS A 457 17.09 5.60 30.00
N LEU A 458 17.19 6.64 29.17
CA LEU A 458 16.09 7.53 28.84
C LEU A 458 15.62 7.25 27.42
N PHE A 459 14.31 7.11 27.19
CA PHE A 459 13.75 6.92 25.85
C PHE A 459 12.67 7.97 25.56
N GLY A 460 12.75 8.64 24.41
CA GLY A 460 11.86 9.73 24.05
C GLY A 460 11.56 9.88 22.57
N TYR A 461 11.40 11.13 22.14
CA TYR A 461 10.62 11.49 20.96
C TYR A 461 11.40 12.28 19.91
N PRO A 462 10.95 12.29 18.63
CA PRO A 462 11.68 12.93 17.53
C PRO A 462 11.99 14.42 17.76
N GLU A 463 11.11 15.17 18.43
CA GLU A 463 11.29 16.60 18.71
C GLU A 463 12.53 16.92 19.56
N TRP A 464 13.08 15.95 20.29
CA TRP A 464 14.31 16.14 21.08
C TRP A 464 15.53 16.46 20.21
N GLN A 465 15.49 16.14 18.92
CA GLN A 465 16.48 16.62 17.94
C GLN A 465 16.63 18.14 17.95
N THR A 466 15.54 18.88 18.23
CA THR A 466 15.55 20.34 18.25
C THR A 466 16.12 20.94 19.54
N TYR A 467 16.19 20.16 20.62
CA TYR A 467 16.70 20.58 21.93
C TYR A 467 17.99 19.85 22.32
N THR A 468 18.52 18.98 21.45
CA THR A 468 19.68 18.12 21.75
C THR A 468 20.89 18.92 22.21
N ARG A 469 21.14 20.11 21.63
CA ARG A 469 22.26 20.96 22.01
C ARG A 469 22.20 21.40 23.48
N ASP A 470 21.01 21.64 24.01
CA ASP A 470 20.81 22.18 25.34
C ASP A 470 20.88 21.08 26.42
N HIS A 471 20.73 19.80 26.03
CA HIS A 471 20.70 18.64 26.94
C HIS A 471 21.75 17.58 26.62
N LEU A 472 22.76 17.91 25.80
CA LEU A 472 23.67 16.93 25.21
C LEU A 472 24.43 16.11 26.27
N GLU A 473 24.95 16.78 27.30
CA GLU A 473 25.67 16.13 28.41
C GLU A 473 24.76 15.14 29.15
N SER A 474 23.55 15.59 29.53
CA SER A 474 22.55 14.75 30.19
C SER A 474 22.15 13.55 29.32
N PHE A 475 22.03 13.74 28.01
CA PHE A 475 21.67 12.66 27.08
C PHE A 475 22.71 11.55 27.04
N PHE A 476 24.01 11.90 27.04
CA PHE A 476 25.10 10.92 27.11
C PHE A 476 25.16 10.23 28.48
N GLU A 477 25.03 10.96 29.59
CA GLU A 477 25.03 10.37 30.94
C GLU A 477 23.89 9.35 31.14
N LEU A 478 22.73 9.61 30.53
CA LEU A 478 21.54 8.77 30.65
C LEU A 478 21.43 7.66 29.58
N ASP A 479 22.45 7.46 28.75
CA ASP A 479 22.37 6.54 27.59
C ASP A 479 21.06 6.71 26.81
N THR A 480 20.82 7.92 26.31
CA THR A 480 19.49 8.36 25.86
C THR A 480 19.16 7.90 24.44
N TYR A 481 17.92 7.48 24.23
CA TYR A 481 17.34 7.08 22.96
C TYR A 481 16.19 8.02 22.58
N PHE A 482 16.02 8.32 21.30
CA PHE A 482 14.73 8.73 20.77
C PHE A 482 14.50 8.11 19.39
N TYR A 483 13.24 7.87 19.06
CA TYR A 483 12.90 7.38 17.71
C TYR A 483 12.76 8.54 16.72
N SER A 484 12.99 8.27 15.43
CA SER A 484 12.72 9.22 14.36
C SER A 484 12.55 8.51 13.01
N SER A 485 11.75 9.08 12.10
CA SER A 485 11.65 8.63 10.69
C SER A 485 12.71 9.27 9.79
N PHE A 486 13.43 10.28 10.29
CA PHE A 486 14.53 10.96 9.60
C PHE A 486 15.63 11.33 10.60
N TYR A 487 16.89 11.24 10.20
CA TYR A 487 17.99 11.71 11.02
C TYR A 487 19.25 11.92 10.18
N THR A 488 19.86 13.09 10.32
CA THR A 488 21.14 13.42 9.71
C THR A 488 22.20 13.57 10.79
N ASN A 489 23.24 12.76 10.73
CA ASN A 489 24.49 13.05 11.42
C ASN A 489 25.33 13.97 10.53
N THR A 490 25.43 15.24 10.92
CA THR A 490 26.16 16.28 10.15
C THR A 490 27.66 16.06 10.10
N LEU A 491 28.20 15.14 10.91
CA LEU A 491 29.61 14.76 10.89
C LEU A 491 29.91 13.62 9.89
N PHE A 492 28.89 12.97 9.33
CA PHE A 492 29.14 11.91 8.35
C PHE A 492 29.63 12.47 7.01
N PRO A 493 30.59 11.80 6.34
CA PRO A 493 31.14 12.26 5.07
C PRO A 493 30.08 12.59 4.01
N ALA A 494 29.01 11.79 3.92
CA ALA A 494 27.92 12.03 2.97
C ALA A 494 27.17 13.36 3.25
N ALA A 495 26.89 13.67 4.52
CA ALA A 495 26.21 14.91 4.90
C ALA A 495 27.12 16.14 4.71
N ILE A 496 28.42 16.01 5.01
CA ILE A 496 29.44 17.04 4.78
C ILE A 496 29.56 17.32 3.28
N GLN A 497 29.73 16.27 2.47
CA GLN A 497 29.84 16.40 1.01
C GLN A 497 28.59 17.01 0.41
N PHE A 498 27.40 16.59 0.86
CA PHE A 498 26.15 17.18 0.39
C PHE A 498 26.07 18.67 0.71
N THR A 499 26.33 19.06 1.96
CA THR A 499 26.30 20.47 2.40
C THR A 499 27.30 21.33 1.62
N ASN A 500 28.52 20.82 1.42
CA ASN A 500 29.55 21.52 0.65
C ASN A 500 29.16 21.67 -0.84
N ASN A 501 28.63 20.62 -1.45
CA ASN A 501 28.18 20.66 -2.84
C ASN A 501 26.97 21.59 -3.00
N TYR A 502 26.05 21.57 -2.05
CA TYR A 502 24.89 22.45 -2.00
C TYR A 502 25.33 23.92 -1.94
N HIS A 503 26.24 24.27 -1.03
CA HIS A 503 26.82 25.61 -0.95
C HIS A 503 27.52 26.02 -2.25
N LYS A 504 28.29 25.11 -2.86
CA LYS A 504 28.97 25.36 -4.13
C LYS A 504 28.01 25.60 -5.30
N TRP A 505 26.89 24.87 -5.37
CA TRP A 505 25.92 24.99 -6.45
C TRP A 505 25.05 26.24 -6.31
N TYR A 506 24.61 26.55 -5.09
CA TYR A 506 23.58 27.56 -4.85
C TYR A 506 24.08 28.82 -4.16
N SER A 507 25.35 28.87 -3.77
CA SER A 507 25.98 29.99 -3.05
C SER A 507 25.21 30.37 -1.77
N LYS A 508 24.64 29.37 -1.09
CA LYS A 508 23.90 29.51 0.18
C LYS A 508 23.93 28.22 0.98
N ASP A 509 23.71 28.33 2.28
CA ASP A 509 23.62 27.18 3.17
C ASP A 509 22.20 26.62 3.25
N LEU A 510 22.08 25.36 3.69
CA LEU A 510 20.80 24.75 4.02
C LEU A 510 20.16 25.47 5.20
N VAL A 511 18.84 25.60 5.18
CA VAL A 511 18.11 26.12 6.34
C VAL A 511 18.28 25.13 7.50
N SER A 512 18.73 25.63 8.65
CA SER A 512 18.89 24.83 9.88
C SER A 512 17.53 24.48 10.50
N LYS A 513 16.81 23.55 9.86
CA LYS A 513 15.51 23.04 10.26
C LYS A 513 15.47 21.52 10.11
N PHE A 514 14.67 20.88 10.96
CA PHE A 514 14.47 19.43 10.96
C PHE A 514 13.04 19.09 10.49
N PRO A 515 12.88 18.23 9.48
CA PRO A 515 13.92 17.73 8.56
C PRO A 515 14.51 18.84 7.67
N SER A 516 15.73 18.65 7.15
CA SER A 516 16.28 19.46 6.06
C SER A 516 15.52 19.14 4.77
N TYR A 517 14.99 20.16 4.10
CA TYR A 517 14.20 19.98 2.89
C TYR A 517 15.09 19.66 1.70
N GLY A 518 16.30 20.23 1.65
CA GLY A 518 17.29 19.89 0.62
C GLY A 518 17.72 18.43 0.70
N MET A 519 18.05 17.92 1.90
CA MET A 519 18.40 16.51 2.05
C MET A 519 17.21 15.59 1.75
N LEU A 520 16.00 15.98 2.17
CA LEU A 520 14.78 15.23 1.86
C LEU A 520 14.51 15.17 0.34
N GLY A 521 14.69 16.29 -0.36
CA GLY A 521 14.53 16.36 -1.81
C GLY A 521 15.55 15.48 -2.55
N PHE A 522 16.81 15.48 -2.08
CA PHE A 522 17.84 14.59 -2.59
C PHE A 522 17.49 13.11 -2.38
N ASP A 523 17.23 12.71 -1.13
CA ASP A 523 16.95 11.31 -0.79
C ASP A 523 15.72 10.80 -1.57
N THR A 524 14.65 11.60 -1.63
CA THR A 524 13.41 11.25 -2.34
C THR A 524 13.66 11.12 -3.84
N GLY A 525 14.29 12.12 -4.47
CA GLY A 525 14.60 12.07 -5.90
C GLY A 525 15.53 10.91 -6.24
N PHE A 526 16.59 10.72 -5.45
CA PHE A 526 17.57 9.66 -5.69
C PHE A 526 16.94 8.28 -5.56
N PHE A 527 16.11 8.02 -4.54
CA PHE A 527 15.47 6.73 -4.35
C PHE A 527 14.60 6.34 -5.55
N PHE A 528 13.63 7.18 -5.91
CA PHE A 528 12.65 6.85 -6.94
C PHE A 528 13.25 6.85 -8.34
N LEU A 529 14.06 7.86 -8.69
CA LEU A 529 14.64 7.94 -10.03
C LEU A 529 15.67 6.83 -10.25
N LYS A 530 16.48 6.47 -9.24
CA LYS A 530 17.39 5.32 -9.34
C LYS A 530 16.63 4.01 -9.44
N GLY A 531 15.55 3.86 -8.68
CA GLY A 531 14.67 2.71 -8.73
C GLY A 531 14.07 2.49 -10.12
N LEU A 532 13.47 3.53 -10.69
CA LEU A 532 12.90 3.51 -12.04
C LEU A 532 13.97 3.28 -13.11
N SER A 533 15.16 3.89 -12.96
CA SER A 533 16.28 3.66 -13.89
C SER A 533 16.75 2.21 -13.90
N ARG A 534 16.69 1.53 -12.75
CA ARG A 534 17.23 0.17 -12.59
C ARG A 534 16.19 -0.91 -12.89
N TYR A 535 14.95 -0.69 -12.47
CA TYR A 535 13.91 -1.72 -12.46
C TYR A 535 12.75 -1.40 -13.40
N GLY A 536 12.66 -0.17 -13.94
CA GLY A 536 11.57 0.22 -14.83
C GLY A 536 10.21 0.03 -14.16
N SER A 537 9.29 -0.65 -14.85
CA SER A 537 7.96 -0.97 -14.32
C SER A 537 7.98 -1.96 -13.14
N GLU A 538 9.10 -2.64 -12.87
CA GLU A 538 9.25 -3.63 -11.80
C GLU A 538 9.79 -3.06 -10.48
N LEU A 539 9.77 -1.74 -10.30
CA LEU A 539 10.28 -1.08 -9.08
C LEU A 539 9.66 -1.68 -7.80
N GLU A 540 8.35 -1.81 -7.75
CA GLU A 540 7.57 -2.30 -6.61
C GLU A 540 8.04 -3.70 -6.16
N ASN A 541 8.23 -4.61 -7.12
CA ASN A 541 8.68 -5.98 -6.87
C ASN A 541 10.15 -6.05 -6.41
N ASN A 542 10.90 -4.95 -6.57
CA ASN A 542 12.32 -4.88 -6.25
C ASN A 542 12.64 -3.85 -5.16
N LEU A 543 11.63 -3.30 -4.45
CA LEU A 543 11.82 -2.40 -3.31
C LEU A 543 12.77 -2.99 -2.24
N PRO A 544 12.69 -4.29 -1.84
CA PRO A 544 13.64 -4.86 -0.88
C PRO A 544 15.10 -4.90 -1.38
N LYS A 545 15.32 -4.80 -2.70
CA LYS A 545 16.66 -4.77 -3.31
C LYS A 545 17.21 -3.34 -3.45
N MET A 546 16.45 -2.33 -3.02
CA MET A 546 16.88 -0.93 -3.01
C MET A 546 17.79 -0.65 -1.82
N ASN A 547 19.01 -1.19 -1.85
CA ASN A 547 20.02 -0.90 -0.84
C ASN A 547 20.71 0.44 -1.15
N LEU A 548 20.13 1.53 -0.65
CA LEU A 548 20.62 2.90 -0.80
C LEU A 548 20.93 3.49 0.58
N THR A 549 22.06 4.17 0.70
CA THR A 549 22.41 4.92 1.91
C THR A 549 21.84 6.33 1.80
N PRO A 550 20.82 6.69 2.60
CA PRO A 550 20.27 8.05 2.59
C PRO A 550 21.19 9.02 3.33
N ILE A 551 21.05 10.31 3.03
CA ILE A 551 21.70 11.37 3.80
C ILE A 551 20.94 11.62 5.11
N GLN A 552 19.61 11.67 5.03
CA GLN A 552 18.72 12.00 6.15
C GLN A 552 17.59 10.99 6.32
N THR A 553 16.86 10.70 5.24
CA THR A 553 15.60 9.96 5.28
C THR A 553 15.77 8.62 4.56
N GLY A 554 15.75 7.53 5.33
CA GLY A 554 15.73 6.19 4.74
C GLY A 554 14.33 5.77 4.34
N PHE A 555 14.26 4.87 3.36
CA PHE A 555 13.00 4.36 2.83
C PHE A 555 12.92 2.85 2.96
N LYS A 556 11.84 2.37 3.56
CA LYS A 556 11.40 0.98 3.60
C LYS A 556 9.91 0.98 3.25
N PHE A 557 9.61 0.98 1.95
CA PHE A 557 8.24 1.05 1.47
C PHE A 557 7.56 -0.30 1.56
N GLU A 558 6.40 -0.32 2.22
CA GLU A 558 5.54 -1.49 2.31
C GLU A 558 4.12 -1.11 1.88
N ARG A 559 3.47 -2.03 1.15
CA ARG A 559 2.08 -1.84 0.73
C ARG A 559 1.15 -1.96 1.94
N VAL A 560 0.13 -1.11 2.00
CA VAL A 560 -0.79 -1.05 3.17
C VAL A 560 -1.90 -2.10 3.16
N ASN A 561 -2.26 -2.63 1.98
CA ASN A 561 -3.19 -3.74 1.74
C ASN A 561 -3.09 -4.17 0.25
N ASN A 562 -3.99 -5.03 -0.24
CA ASN A 562 -3.91 -5.57 -1.60
C ASN A 562 -4.24 -4.57 -2.73
N TRP A 563 -4.94 -3.47 -2.46
CA TRP A 563 -5.37 -2.47 -3.46
C TRP A 563 -4.85 -1.04 -3.17
N GLY A 564 -4.31 -0.80 -1.99
CA GLY A 564 -3.72 0.47 -1.55
C GLY A 564 -2.27 0.62 -1.98
N GLY A 565 -1.74 1.81 -1.75
CA GLY A 565 -0.36 2.20 -2.06
C GLY A 565 0.63 1.80 -0.98
N PHE A 566 1.74 2.52 -0.95
CA PHE A 566 2.90 2.24 -0.12
C PHE A 566 3.10 3.31 0.95
N ILE A 567 3.46 2.89 2.16
CA ILE A 567 3.94 3.77 3.23
C ILE A 567 5.40 3.46 3.52
N ASN A 568 6.19 4.49 3.79
CA ASN A 568 7.51 4.30 4.36
C ASN A 568 7.37 3.83 5.80
N LYS A 569 7.93 2.67 6.16
CA LYS A 569 7.97 2.16 7.55
C LYS A 569 9.35 2.30 8.20
N LYS A 570 10.27 3.04 7.57
CA LYS A 570 11.61 3.22 8.13
C LYS A 570 11.55 4.05 9.42
N VAL A 571 12.06 3.48 10.51
CA VAL A 571 12.22 4.13 11.81
C VAL A 571 13.63 3.84 12.33
N PHE A 572 14.25 4.85 12.92
CA PHE A 572 15.57 4.75 13.55
C PHE A 572 15.44 5.03 15.03
N PHE A 573 16.30 4.43 15.86
CA PHE A 573 16.58 4.95 17.19
C PHE A 573 17.93 5.66 17.19
N ILE A 574 17.95 6.88 17.70
CA ILE A 574 19.16 7.66 17.88
C ILE A 574 19.59 7.52 19.33
N ARG A 575 20.78 6.96 19.55
CA ARG A 575 21.33 6.66 20.86
C ARG A 575 22.53 7.55 21.16
N PHE A 576 22.51 8.19 22.32
CA PHE A 576 23.63 8.94 22.90
C PHE A 576 24.26 8.07 23.98
N THR A 577 25.36 7.41 23.66
CA THR A 577 25.98 6.43 24.58
C THR A 577 26.77 7.10 25.70
N LYS A 578 26.93 6.40 26.83
CA LYS A 578 27.80 6.87 27.94
C LYS A 578 29.26 7.12 27.55
N ASN A 579 29.71 6.59 26.41
CA ASN A 579 31.06 6.78 25.86
C ASN A 579 31.16 7.97 24.91
N PHE A 580 30.16 8.87 24.89
CA PHE A 580 30.09 10.03 24.01
C PHE A 580 29.98 9.68 22.51
N GLU A 581 29.50 8.48 22.19
CA GLU A 581 29.21 8.08 20.82
C GLU A 581 27.73 8.30 20.49
N LEU A 582 27.49 8.83 19.29
CA LEU A 582 26.16 8.96 18.70
C LEU A 582 25.93 7.81 17.72
N VAL A 583 24.98 6.93 18.04
CA VAL A 583 24.67 5.73 17.25
C VAL A 583 23.28 5.85 16.64
N LYS A 584 23.19 5.68 15.32
CA LYS A 584 21.93 5.52 14.60
C LYS A 584 21.64 4.03 14.47
N LEU A 585 20.71 3.52 15.28
CA LEU A 585 20.25 2.15 15.22
C LEU A 585 19.22 2.00 14.11
N ASP A 586 19.54 1.16 13.14
CA ASP A 586 18.66 0.79 12.06
C ASP A 586 18.06 -0.59 12.32
N PHE A 587 16.77 -0.72 12.03
CA PHE A 587 16.00 -1.93 12.23
C PHE A 587 15.61 -2.45 10.85
N GLU A 588 16.44 -3.34 10.30
CA GLU A 588 16.10 -4.09 9.08
C GLU A 588 14.98 -5.11 9.34
#